data_AF-A0AAD6GC61-F1
#
_entry.id   AF-A0AAD6GC61-F1
#
_cell.length_a   1.000
_cell.length_b   1.000
_cell.length_c   1.000
_cell.angle_alpha   90.00
_cell.angle_beta   90.00
_cell.angle_gamma   90.00
#
_symmetry.space_group_name_H-M   'P 1'
#
loop_
_entity.id
_entity.type
_entity.pdbx_description
1 polymer ?
#
loop_
_entity_poly.entity_id
_entity_poly.type
_entity_poly.pdbx_seq_one_letter_code
_entity_poly.pdbx_strand_id
1 'polypeptide(L)'
;MRICVFQSCFEELQASVGKSESQQLCMNPGVFTTQHHVSHKTIHKKTAKQQIDEAVAEGYDFYLNFLWGTHDDSLAGIDAIRYFESLNLPHAGVQSSEREQSKWDFFAEAKRAGSPLVPGIERFPLFVKPASSYGSMFIDEHSLCRDEAELESCIQRLNTLMRPVRIQRALALGHQDAEQYTNACEAAGRDSTDIVVQEFIAGEEYSVVVIAMGESPVPLIPQRAKYKQVGDSARILTLELKFDAESGYELMSENEDPALWKHLQETAVEAFTTKKMYTNGMGCDVDMRIGQDGRAYVIEVDPLPVFFYPTGSQLEDTDVKYGFPGAYRAVINTYITNYFLKNPGARGARFVELESFFDDMPMTGSALGKDKEIIALSPLKGSAINLGCGTGRLGRALKSDPQNQITHLVGVDISNKRLDVCHREGGYCDLIHKRMESFLATRTESVDHIFCGSALEFLPMEVMDFVLARCFQLARCSITIVIENPETSQKYKSALWNAVHKYTMDHSESIRTFQIQRGWSLRSSATDDGRLVFHFQRHESV
;
A
#
# COMPACT_ATOMS: atom_id res chain seq x y z
N MET A 1 -11.64 13.93 6.52
CA MET A 1 -11.92 14.15 5.09
C MET A 1 -13.21 13.43 4.72
N ARG A 2 -13.94 13.93 3.72
CA ARG A 2 -15.01 13.22 3.01
C ARG A 2 -14.37 12.45 1.85
N ILE A 3 -14.48 11.13 1.87
CA ILE A 3 -13.90 10.23 0.86
C ILE A 3 -15.02 9.58 0.06
N CYS A 4 -14.91 9.60 -1.26
CA CYS A 4 -15.82 8.86 -2.16
C CYS A 4 -15.12 7.62 -2.70
N VAL A 5 -15.74 6.45 -2.57
CA VAL A 5 -15.26 5.18 -3.13
C VAL A 5 -16.06 4.88 -4.40
N PHE A 6 -15.38 4.82 -5.54
CA PHE A 6 -15.97 4.32 -6.78
C PHE A 6 -15.81 2.81 -6.88
N GLN A 7 -16.91 2.12 -7.14
CA GLN A 7 -16.94 0.67 -7.33
C GLN A 7 -17.70 0.33 -8.58
N SER A 8 -17.20 -0.64 -9.36
CA SER A 8 -17.94 -1.14 -10.50
C SER A 8 -19.23 -1.80 -10.04
N CYS A 9 -20.31 -1.64 -10.80
CA CYS A 9 -21.55 -2.36 -10.51
C CYS A 9 -21.42 -3.85 -10.87
N PHE A 10 -21.42 -4.72 -9.86
CA PHE A 10 -21.25 -6.17 -10.00
C PHE A 10 -22.55 -6.95 -10.21
N GLU A 11 -23.68 -6.32 -10.56
CA GLU A 11 -25.01 -6.96 -10.64
C GLU A 11 -25.05 -8.33 -11.34
N GLU A 12 -24.30 -8.51 -12.44
CA GLU A 12 -24.22 -9.76 -13.19
C GLU A 12 -23.41 -10.87 -12.46
N LEU A 13 -22.33 -10.49 -11.76
CA LEU A 13 -21.53 -11.42 -10.95
C LEU A 13 -22.26 -11.77 -9.64
N GLN A 14 -22.97 -10.81 -9.04
CA GLN A 14 -23.80 -11.03 -7.85
C GLN A 14 -24.96 -12.01 -8.14
N ALA A 15 -25.42 -12.08 -9.39
CA ALA A 15 -26.39 -13.07 -9.83
C ALA A 15 -25.79 -14.49 -9.95
N SER A 16 -24.48 -14.62 -10.22
CA SER A 16 -23.80 -15.92 -10.36
C SER A 16 -23.29 -16.51 -9.04
N VAL A 17 -22.84 -15.69 -8.08
CA VAL A 17 -22.41 -16.16 -6.73
C VAL A 17 -23.52 -16.05 -5.66
N GLY A 18 -24.68 -15.49 -6.01
CA GLY A 18 -25.80 -15.35 -5.08
C GLY A 18 -25.67 -14.17 -4.10
N LYS A 19 -26.80 -13.80 -3.47
CA LYS A 19 -26.94 -12.57 -2.68
C LYS A 19 -26.13 -12.53 -1.37
N SER A 20 -25.83 -13.69 -0.77
CA SER A 20 -25.07 -13.78 0.49
C SER A 20 -23.56 -13.68 0.27
N GLU A 21 -23.04 -14.29 -0.79
CA GLU A 21 -21.61 -14.25 -1.13
C GLU A 21 -21.24 -12.90 -1.77
N SER A 22 -22.15 -12.30 -2.53
CA SER A 22 -21.96 -10.94 -3.06
C SER A 22 -21.85 -9.84 -1.99
N GLN A 23 -22.45 -10.02 -0.81
CA GLN A 23 -22.25 -9.10 0.32
C GLN A 23 -20.85 -9.22 0.93
N GLN A 24 -20.24 -10.42 0.86
CA GLN A 24 -18.85 -10.64 1.30
C GLN A 24 -17.84 -10.01 0.33
N LEU A 25 -18.24 -9.76 -0.92
CA LEU A 25 -17.42 -9.13 -1.96
C LEU A 25 -17.46 -7.59 -1.95
N CYS A 26 -18.12 -6.96 -0.97
CA CYS A 26 -18.21 -5.52 -0.88
C CYS A 26 -16.93 -4.93 -0.28
N MET A 27 -16.08 -4.33 -1.13
CA MET A 27 -14.88 -3.61 -0.71
C MET A 27 -15.26 -2.39 0.12
N ASN A 28 -15.00 -2.37 1.43
CA ASN A 28 -15.50 -1.31 2.31
C ASN A 28 -14.43 -0.72 3.23
N PRO A 29 -13.66 0.30 2.80
CA PRO A 29 -12.69 0.97 3.67
C PRO A 29 -13.36 1.74 4.83
N GLY A 30 -14.66 2.08 4.72
CA GLY A 30 -15.36 2.90 5.70
C GLY A 30 -15.51 2.25 7.07
N VAL A 31 -15.52 0.92 7.16
CA VAL A 31 -15.61 0.22 8.46
C VAL A 31 -14.28 0.21 9.22
N PHE A 32 -13.18 0.57 8.56
CA PHE A 32 -11.82 0.51 9.12
C PHE A 32 -11.27 1.87 9.55
N THR A 33 -12.07 2.94 9.43
CA THR A 33 -11.63 4.27 9.85
C THR A 33 -12.77 5.07 10.49
N THR A 34 -12.45 5.74 11.58
CA THR A 34 -13.29 6.78 12.21
C THR A 34 -12.76 8.18 11.93
N GLN A 35 -11.60 8.31 11.29
CA GLN A 35 -10.93 9.57 10.99
C GLN A 35 -11.49 10.26 9.73
N HIS A 36 -12.24 9.52 8.93
CA HIS A 36 -12.80 9.97 7.66
C HIS A 36 -14.26 9.57 7.53
N HIS A 37 -15.02 10.38 6.80
CA HIS A 37 -16.36 10.04 6.40
C HIS A 37 -16.31 9.43 5.00
N VAL A 38 -16.64 8.15 4.88
CA VAL A 38 -16.56 7.40 3.62
C VAL A 38 -17.94 7.22 3.03
N SER A 39 -18.10 7.54 1.76
CA SER A 39 -19.32 7.34 0.96
C SER A 39 -18.99 6.46 -0.24
N HIS A 40 -19.97 5.65 -0.67
CA HIS A 40 -19.80 4.69 -1.77
C HIS A 40 -20.66 5.09 -2.96
N LYS A 41 -20.12 4.93 -4.16
CA LYS A 41 -20.82 5.15 -5.42
C LYS A 41 -20.61 3.96 -6.34
N THR A 42 -21.70 3.27 -6.62
CA THR A 42 -21.75 2.18 -7.59
C THR A 42 -21.83 2.75 -9.01
N ILE A 43 -20.85 2.43 -9.84
CA ILE A 43 -20.68 2.98 -11.19
C ILE A 43 -21.02 1.91 -12.22
N HIS A 44 -22.04 2.18 -13.03
CA HIS A 44 -22.42 1.33 -14.16
C HIS A 44 -21.71 1.82 -15.41
N LYS A 45 -21.21 0.89 -16.23
CA LYS A 45 -20.44 1.23 -17.45
C LYS A 45 -21.18 2.19 -18.38
N LYS A 46 -22.48 1.97 -18.58
CA LYS A 46 -23.33 2.76 -19.50
C LYS A 46 -23.56 4.21 -19.04
N THR A 47 -23.54 4.45 -17.74
CA THR A 47 -23.85 5.77 -17.14
C THR A 47 -22.67 6.34 -16.35
N ALA A 48 -21.47 5.77 -16.52
CA ALA A 48 -20.33 6.04 -15.67
C ALA A 48 -19.99 7.53 -15.60
N LYS A 49 -19.98 8.21 -16.75
CA LYS A 49 -19.73 9.65 -16.84
C LYS A 49 -20.69 10.47 -15.97
N GLN A 50 -21.99 10.24 -16.14
CA GLN A 50 -23.02 10.94 -15.38
C GLN A 50 -22.89 10.67 -13.87
N GLN A 51 -22.69 9.42 -13.48
CA GLN A 51 -22.58 9.06 -12.06
C GLN A 51 -21.31 9.62 -11.40
N ILE A 52 -20.20 9.69 -12.16
CA ILE A 52 -18.97 10.37 -11.72
C ILE A 52 -19.23 11.86 -11.56
N ASP A 53 -19.87 12.53 -12.52
CA ASP A 53 -20.21 13.95 -12.44
C ASP A 53 -21.09 14.28 -11.23
N GLU A 54 -22.12 13.46 -10.99
CA GLU A 54 -23.01 13.57 -9.82
C GLU A 54 -22.23 13.42 -8.51
N ALA A 55 -21.36 12.42 -8.41
CA ALA A 55 -20.52 12.23 -7.22
C ALA A 55 -19.51 13.37 -7.02
N VAL A 56 -18.95 13.93 -8.11
CA VAL A 56 -18.03 15.06 -8.03
C VAL A 56 -18.73 16.33 -7.57
N ALA A 57 -19.96 16.57 -8.03
CA ALA A 57 -20.78 17.70 -7.61
C ALA A 57 -21.07 17.72 -6.10
N GLU A 58 -20.99 16.58 -5.41
CA GLU A 58 -21.15 16.48 -3.95
C GLU A 58 -19.93 17.00 -3.15
N GLY A 59 -18.80 17.28 -3.82
CA GLY A 59 -17.63 17.97 -3.25
C GLY A 59 -16.86 17.16 -2.20
N TYR A 60 -16.36 15.98 -2.58
CA TYR A 60 -15.49 15.16 -1.73
C TYR A 60 -14.04 15.67 -1.71
N ASP A 61 -13.31 15.40 -0.63
CA ASP A 61 -11.92 15.82 -0.47
C ASP A 61 -10.93 14.84 -1.14
N PHE A 62 -11.34 13.58 -1.31
CA PHE A 62 -10.52 12.50 -1.87
C PHE A 62 -11.38 11.38 -2.45
N TYR A 63 -10.84 10.65 -3.42
CA TYR A 63 -11.51 9.55 -4.08
C TYR A 63 -10.66 8.27 -4.03
N LEU A 64 -11.29 7.14 -3.73
CA LEU A 64 -10.69 5.81 -3.87
C LEU A 64 -11.31 5.14 -5.09
N ASN A 65 -10.49 4.79 -6.07
CA ASN A 65 -10.93 4.21 -7.33
C ASN A 65 -10.75 2.69 -7.33
N PHE A 66 -11.85 1.95 -7.16
CA PHE A 66 -11.92 0.48 -7.26
C PHE A 66 -12.72 0.03 -8.49
N LEU A 67 -12.67 0.81 -9.57
CA LEU A 67 -13.26 0.40 -10.84
C LEU A 67 -12.40 -0.69 -11.50
N TRP A 68 -12.99 -1.85 -11.79
CA TRP A 68 -12.27 -3.05 -12.23
C TRP A 68 -12.45 -3.43 -13.70
N GLY A 69 -13.42 -2.83 -14.37
CA GLY A 69 -13.84 -3.27 -15.69
C GLY A 69 -12.74 -3.16 -16.75
N THR A 70 -12.87 -4.00 -17.76
CA THR A 70 -12.04 -4.03 -18.96
C THR A 70 -12.90 -3.73 -20.18
N HIS A 71 -12.35 -3.87 -21.39
CA HIS A 71 -13.17 -3.84 -22.60
C HIS A 71 -13.98 -5.14 -22.81
N ASP A 72 -13.70 -6.20 -22.04
CA ASP A 72 -14.29 -7.54 -22.20
C ASP A 72 -15.56 -7.74 -21.38
N ASP A 73 -15.81 -6.88 -20.39
CA ASP A 73 -16.86 -7.06 -19.41
C ASP A 73 -17.84 -5.88 -19.39
N SER A 74 -19.00 -6.09 -18.76
CA SER A 74 -20.05 -5.09 -18.60
C SER A 74 -19.74 -4.07 -17.49
N LEU A 75 -18.60 -4.21 -16.80
CA LEU A 75 -18.24 -3.41 -15.64
C LEU A 75 -17.66 -2.05 -16.06
N ALA A 76 -17.91 -1.03 -15.25
CA ALA A 76 -17.21 0.24 -15.37
C ALA A 76 -15.72 0.03 -15.05
N GLY A 77 -14.84 0.63 -15.86
CA GLY A 77 -13.41 0.35 -15.81
C GLY A 77 -12.63 1.35 -16.65
N ILE A 78 -11.74 0.88 -17.53
CA ILE A 78 -10.82 1.70 -18.36
C ILE A 78 -11.37 3.08 -18.76
N ASP A 79 -12.50 3.15 -19.47
CA ASP A 79 -13.04 4.43 -19.96
C ASP A 79 -13.62 5.32 -18.86
N ALA A 80 -14.23 4.73 -17.83
CA ALA A 80 -14.73 5.44 -16.66
C ALA A 80 -13.58 6.01 -15.83
N ILE A 81 -12.51 5.23 -15.65
CA ILE A 81 -11.30 5.64 -14.95
C ILE A 81 -10.63 6.78 -15.72
N ARG A 82 -10.45 6.64 -17.04
CA ARG A 82 -9.87 7.68 -17.89
C ARG A 82 -10.67 8.98 -17.82
N TYR A 83 -12.00 8.89 -17.83
CA TYR A 83 -12.85 10.06 -17.65
C TYR A 83 -12.61 10.71 -16.27
N PHE A 84 -12.62 9.92 -15.20
CA PHE A 84 -12.37 10.40 -13.85
C PHE A 84 -10.99 11.06 -13.69
N GLU A 85 -9.92 10.44 -14.22
CA GLU A 85 -8.56 10.99 -14.23
C GLU A 85 -8.51 12.36 -14.91
N SER A 86 -9.28 12.57 -15.99
CA SER A 86 -9.33 13.86 -16.71
C SER A 86 -9.86 15.03 -15.86
N LEU A 87 -10.55 14.74 -14.75
CA LEU A 87 -11.08 15.75 -13.83
C LEU A 87 -10.00 16.28 -12.87
N ASN A 88 -8.81 15.67 -12.82
CA ASN A 88 -7.67 16.07 -11.98
C ASN A 88 -8.02 16.23 -10.49
N LEU A 89 -8.81 15.29 -9.96
CA LEU A 89 -9.24 15.28 -8.56
C LEU A 89 -8.27 14.48 -7.67
N PRO A 90 -8.17 14.79 -6.36
CA PRO A 90 -7.37 14.00 -5.42
C PRO A 90 -7.83 12.55 -5.31
N HIS A 91 -6.98 11.60 -5.68
CA HIS A 91 -7.37 10.19 -5.70
C HIS A 91 -6.21 9.22 -5.53
N ALA A 92 -6.55 7.98 -5.22
CA ALA A 92 -5.70 6.82 -5.32
C ALA A 92 -6.52 5.62 -5.82
N GLY A 93 -5.86 4.65 -6.44
CA GLY A 93 -6.50 3.45 -6.98
C GLY A 93 -6.17 3.22 -8.44
N VAL A 94 -6.73 2.13 -8.98
CA VAL A 94 -6.40 1.59 -10.31
C VAL A 94 -6.40 2.70 -11.36
N GLN A 95 -5.33 2.79 -12.16
CA GLN A 95 -5.25 3.77 -13.24
C GLN A 95 -5.76 3.17 -14.55
N SER A 96 -6.28 4.01 -15.46
CA SER A 96 -6.77 3.56 -16.77
C SER A 96 -5.64 2.88 -17.55
N SER A 97 -4.46 3.48 -17.56
CA SER A 97 -3.25 2.96 -18.21
C SER A 97 -2.73 1.64 -17.62
N GLU A 98 -3.00 1.36 -16.35
CA GLU A 98 -2.64 0.08 -15.71
C GLU A 98 -3.63 -1.00 -16.13
N ARG A 99 -4.92 -0.64 -16.15
CA ARG A 99 -6.01 -1.55 -16.50
C ARG A 99 -6.06 -1.92 -17.99
N GLU A 100 -5.58 -1.03 -18.85
CA GLU A 100 -5.43 -1.32 -20.29
C GLU A 100 -4.35 -2.36 -20.60
N GLN A 101 -3.37 -2.51 -19.71
CA GLN A 101 -2.27 -3.44 -19.96
C GLN A 101 -2.74 -4.89 -19.81
N SER A 102 -2.29 -5.70 -20.75
CA SER A 102 -2.38 -7.14 -20.69
C SER A 102 -1.29 -7.73 -19.78
N LYS A 103 -1.45 -9.02 -19.48
CA LYS A 103 -0.40 -9.86 -18.87
C LYS A 103 0.87 -9.90 -19.73
N TRP A 104 0.74 -9.85 -21.06
CA TRP A 104 1.88 -9.81 -21.98
C TRP A 104 2.72 -8.54 -21.85
N ASP A 105 2.10 -7.39 -21.61
CA ASP A 105 2.84 -6.13 -21.44
C ASP A 105 3.78 -6.20 -20.24
N PHE A 106 3.34 -6.84 -19.15
CA PHE A 106 4.21 -7.11 -18.01
C PHE A 106 5.34 -8.07 -18.37
N PHE A 107 5.04 -9.20 -19.02
CA PHE A 107 6.06 -10.19 -19.38
C PHE A 107 7.11 -9.64 -20.35
N ALA A 108 6.69 -8.82 -21.31
CA ALA A 108 7.58 -8.14 -22.23
C ALA A 108 8.53 -7.19 -21.48
N GLU A 109 7.98 -6.40 -20.55
CA GLU A 109 8.75 -5.46 -19.75
C GLU A 109 9.73 -6.17 -18.80
N ALA A 110 9.29 -7.23 -18.11
CA ALA A 110 10.14 -8.05 -17.25
C ALA A 110 11.28 -8.72 -18.02
N LYS A 111 11.00 -9.29 -19.20
CA LYS A 111 12.04 -9.85 -20.09
C LYS A 111 13.02 -8.78 -20.57
N ARG A 112 12.53 -7.58 -20.88
CA ARG A 112 13.36 -6.43 -21.31
C ARG A 112 14.26 -5.93 -20.18
N ALA A 113 13.74 -5.87 -18.96
CA ALA A 113 14.49 -5.47 -17.77
C ALA A 113 15.46 -6.56 -17.28
N GLY A 114 15.17 -7.82 -17.57
CA GLY A 114 15.92 -8.99 -17.10
C GLY A 114 15.49 -9.48 -15.71
N SER A 115 14.61 -8.74 -15.03
CA SER A 115 13.94 -9.14 -13.79
C SER A 115 12.59 -8.41 -13.65
N PRO A 116 11.63 -8.93 -12.86
CA PRO A 116 11.67 -10.24 -12.21
C PRO A 116 11.59 -11.38 -13.25
N LEU A 117 11.86 -12.62 -12.82
CA LEU A 117 11.68 -13.76 -13.72
C LEU A 117 10.19 -13.97 -14.01
N VAL A 118 9.89 -14.22 -15.28
CA VAL A 118 8.56 -14.62 -15.76
C VAL A 118 8.68 -15.96 -16.46
N PRO A 119 7.60 -16.76 -16.53
CA PRO A 119 7.65 -18.05 -17.21
C PRO A 119 8.07 -17.95 -18.68
N GLY A 120 8.70 -19.01 -19.18
CA GLY A 120 9.01 -19.18 -20.60
C GLY A 120 7.73 -19.39 -21.43
N ILE A 121 7.90 -19.71 -22.72
CA ILE A 121 6.75 -19.98 -23.62
C ILE A 121 6.92 -21.25 -24.46
N GLU A 122 8.04 -21.96 -24.32
CA GLU A 122 8.46 -22.99 -25.30
C GLU A 122 8.24 -24.41 -24.78
N ARG A 123 8.46 -24.66 -23.49
CA ARG A 123 8.52 -26.03 -22.96
C ARG A 123 7.23 -26.45 -22.27
N PHE A 124 6.73 -27.61 -22.66
CA PHE A 124 5.61 -28.23 -21.95
C PHE A 124 6.01 -28.71 -20.54
N PRO A 125 5.08 -28.70 -19.57
CA PRO A 125 3.68 -28.29 -19.73
C PRO A 125 3.52 -26.76 -19.85
N LEU A 126 2.60 -26.34 -20.71
CA LEU A 126 2.21 -24.94 -20.91
C LEU A 126 0.88 -24.66 -20.20
N PHE A 127 0.68 -23.42 -19.80
CA PHE A 127 -0.53 -22.91 -19.20
C PHE A 127 -1.14 -21.84 -20.08
N VAL A 128 -2.43 -21.96 -20.38
CA VAL A 128 -3.16 -21.09 -21.31
C VAL A 128 -4.24 -20.32 -20.55
N LYS A 129 -4.20 -18.98 -20.61
CA LYS A 129 -5.19 -18.12 -19.94
C LYS A 129 -5.50 -16.86 -20.77
N PRO A 130 -6.64 -16.19 -20.58
CA PRO A 130 -6.87 -14.90 -21.24
C PRO A 130 -5.85 -13.84 -20.81
N ALA A 131 -5.46 -12.96 -21.71
CA ALA A 131 -4.45 -11.92 -21.46
C ALA A 131 -4.98 -10.72 -20.67
N SER A 132 -6.29 -10.44 -20.76
CA SER A 132 -6.96 -9.26 -20.18
C SER A 132 -8.15 -9.63 -19.27
N SER A 133 -8.07 -10.75 -18.57
CA SER A 133 -9.07 -11.17 -17.56
C SER A 133 -8.54 -11.06 -16.13
N TYR A 134 -9.44 -11.28 -15.16
CA TYR A 134 -9.19 -11.29 -13.72
C TYR A 134 -9.93 -12.47 -13.07
N GLY A 135 -9.59 -12.77 -11.81
CA GLY A 135 -10.31 -13.76 -11.00
C GLY A 135 -10.25 -15.20 -11.53
N SER A 136 -9.28 -15.54 -12.39
CA SER A 136 -9.21 -16.85 -13.05
C SER A 136 -10.42 -17.17 -13.97
N MET A 137 -11.10 -16.15 -14.52
CA MET A 137 -12.16 -16.39 -15.52
C MET A 137 -11.62 -17.15 -16.74
N PHE A 138 -12.39 -18.15 -17.20
CA PHE A 138 -12.07 -19.08 -18.29
C PHE A 138 -10.93 -20.08 -18.03
N ILE A 139 -10.40 -20.12 -16.80
CA ILE A 139 -9.36 -21.05 -16.37
C ILE A 139 -9.99 -22.27 -15.68
N ASP A 140 -9.57 -23.44 -16.10
CA ASP A 140 -9.97 -24.77 -15.61
C ASP A 140 -8.80 -25.76 -15.74
N GLU A 141 -9.03 -27.04 -15.43
CA GLU A 141 -8.01 -28.09 -15.54
C GLU A 141 -7.45 -28.27 -16.97
N HIS A 142 -8.21 -27.90 -18.00
CA HIS A 142 -7.79 -27.96 -19.40
C HIS A 142 -6.87 -26.81 -19.80
N SER A 143 -6.71 -25.82 -18.92
CA SER A 143 -5.79 -24.70 -19.11
C SER A 143 -4.33 -25.13 -18.94
N LEU A 144 -4.07 -26.29 -18.32
CA LEU A 144 -2.74 -26.92 -18.28
C LEU A 144 -2.59 -27.94 -19.41
N CYS A 145 -1.77 -27.61 -20.40
CA CYS A 145 -1.50 -28.40 -21.58
C CYS A 145 -0.15 -29.12 -21.44
N ARG A 146 -0.11 -30.44 -21.64
CA ARG A 146 1.09 -31.28 -21.52
C ARG A 146 1.81 -31.51 -22.85
N ASP A 147 1.14 -31.24 -23.96
CA ASP A 147 1.66 -31.37 -25.30
C ASP A 147 0.92 -30.43 -26.28
N GLU A 148 1.35 -30.43 -27.54
CA GLU A 148 0.80 -29.57 -28.59
C GLU A 148 -0.68 -29.87 -28.89
N ALA A 149 -1.12 -31.13 -28.73
CA ALA A 149 -2.51 -31.49 -28.99
C ALA A 149 -3.44 -30.93 -27.90
N GLU A 150 -3.01 -31.01 -26.62
CA GLU A 150 -3.71 -30.36 -25.51
C GLU A 150 -3.71 -28.83 -25.66
N LEU A 151 -2.61 -28.24 -26.15
CA LEU A 151 -2.51 -26.79 -26.40
C LEU A 151 -3.53 -26.33 -27.46
N GLU A 152 -3.55 -26.98 -28.62
CA GLU A 152 -4.48 -26.64 -29.70
C GLU A 152 -5.94 -26.83 -29.26
N SER A 153 -6.23 -27.90 -28.51
CA SER A 153 -7.56 -28.11 -27.97
C SER A 153 -7.97 -27.02 -26.98
N CYS A 154 -7.05 -26.59 -26.09
CA CYS A 154 -7.32 -25.52 -25.15
C CYS A 154 -7.53 -24.17 -25.84
N ILE A 155 -6.74 -23.84 -26.87
CA ILE A 155 -6.90 -22.61 -27.65
C ILE A 155 -8.26 -22.61 -28.38
N GLN A 156 -8.68 -23.71 -28.98
CA GLN A 156 -9.99 -23.83 -29.63
C GLN A 156 -11.15 -23.68 -28.62
N ARG A 157 -11.00 -24.26 -27.42
CA ARG A 157 -11.94 -24.08 -26.32
C ARG A 157 -12.05 -22.60 -25.92
N LEU A 158 -10.91 -21.95 -25.65
CA LEU A 158 -10.88 -20.52 -25.30
C LEU A 158 -11.42 -19.64 -26.43
N ASN A 159 -11.14 -19.95 -27.69
CA ASN A 159 -11.71 -19.23 -28.83
C ASN A 159 -13.25 -19.23 -28.77
N THR A 160 -13.85 -20.39 -28.50
CA THR A 160 -15.31 -20.52 -28.35
C THR A 160 -15.83 -19.72 -27.16
N LEU A 161 -15.19 -19.86 -25.99
CA LEU A 161 -15.62 -19.22 -24.75
C LEU A 161 -15.44 -17.69 -24.77
N MET A 162 -14.36 -17.21 -25.40
CA MET A 162 -14.00 -15.80 -25.44
C MET A 162 -14.64 -15.04 -26.61
N ARG A 163 -15.29 -15.72 -27.56
CA ARG A 163 -15.93 -15.06 -28.71
C ARG A 163 -16.87 -13.91 -28.29
N PRO A 164 -17.79 -14.07 -27.31
CA PRO A 164 -18.69 -12.99 -26.90
C PRO A 164 -17.93 -11.76 -26.36
N VAL A 165 -16.90 -11.99 -25.55
CA VAL A 165 -16.11 -10.89 -24.96
C VAL A 165 -15.20 -10.22 -25.99
N ARG A 166 -14.74 -10.94 -27.02
CA ARG A 166 -14.00 -10.37 -28.16
C ARG A 166 -14.85 -9.44 -29.00
N ILE A 167 -16.10 -9.82 -29.28
CA ILE A 167 -17.07 -8.95 -29.98
C ILE A 167 -17.30 -7.69 -29.15
N GLN A 168 -17.52 -7.84 -27.85
CA GLN A 168 -17.72 -6.71 -26.95
C GLN A 168 -16.50 -5.78 -26.91
N ARG A 169 -15.28 -6.33 -26.80
CA ARG A 169 -14.04 -5.56 -26.88
C ARG A 169 -13.93 -4.80 -28.20
N ALA A 170 -14.20 -5.48 -29.32
CA ALA A 170 -14.10 -4.87 -30.65
C ALA A 170 -15.02 -3.65 -30.77
N LEU A 171 -16.25 -3.76 -30.27
CA LEU A 171 -17.21 -2.65 -30.22
C LEU A 171 -16.73 -1.52 -29.30
N ALA A 172 -16.20 -1.86 -28.11
CA ALA A 172 -15.69 -0.87 -27.16
C ALA A 172 -14.48 -0.09 -27.72
N LEU A 173 -13.62 -0.76 -28.49
CA LEU A 173 -12.46 -0.15 -29.16
C LEU A 173 -12.82 0.54 -30.50
N GLY A 174 -14.09 0.52 -30.91
CA GLY A 174 -14.56 1.20 -32.12
C GLY A 174 -14.16 0.52 -33.43
N HIS A 175 -13.92 -0.80 -33.45
CA HIS A 175 -13.71 -1.55 -34.68
C HIS A 175 -14.97 -1.52 -35.55
N GLN A 176 -14.81 -1.22 -36.84
CA GLN A 176 -15.93 -1.15 -37.80
C GLN A 176 -16.61 -2.50 -38.02
N ASP A 177 -15.83 -3.59 -37.97
CA ASP A 177 -16.30 -4.96 -38.11
C ASP A 177 -15.79 -5.80 -36.91
N ALA A 178 -16.67 -5.98 -35.93
CA ALA A 178 -16.37 -6.74 -34.72
C ALA A 178 -16.15 -8.24 -35.00
N GLU A 179 -16.84 -8.78 -36.01
CA GLU A 179 -16.70 -10.18 -36.42
C GLU A 179 -15.34 -10.40 -37.08
N GLN A 180 -14.91 -9.48 -37.95
CA GLN A 180 -13.58 -9.53 -38.54
C GLN A 180 -12.48 -9.48 -37.47
N TYR A 181 -12.59 -8.58 -36.49
CA TYR A 181 -11.65 -8.51 -35.36
C TYR A 181 -11.61 -9.86 -34.60
N THR A 182 -12.77 -10.41 -34.28
CA THR A 182 -12.90 -11.64 -33.50
C THR A 182 -12.33 -12.85 -34.25
N ASN A 183 -12.66 -12.97 -35.54
CA ASN A 183 -12.11 -14.03 -36.41
C ASN A 183 -10.59 -13.90 -36.56
N ALA A 184 -10.03 -12.69 -36.55
CA ALA A 184 -8.59 -12.48 -36.60
C ALA A 184 -7.89 -12.96 -35.31
N CYS A 185 -8.47 -12.68 -34.13
CA CYS A 185 -7.96 -13.23 -32.86
C CYS A 185 -8.02 -14.76 -32.84
N GLU A 186 -9.11 -15.36 -33.32
CA GLU A 186 -9.25 -16.82 -33.38
C GLU A 186 -8.25 -17.47 -34.34
N ALA A 187 -8.06 -16.87 -35.51
CA ALA A 187 -7.13 -17.35 -36.53
C ALA A 187 -5.66 -17.21 -36.13
N ALA A 188 -5.34 -16.27 -35.22
CA ALA A 188 -3.98 -16.11 -34.70
C ALA A 188 -3.55 -17.27 -33.79
N GLY A 189 -4.49 -18.03 -33.22
CA GLY A 189 -4.19 -19.21 -32.40
C GLY A 189 -3.26 -18.88 -31.24
N ARG A 190 -2.09 -19.55 -31.18
CA ARG A 190 -1.04 -19.32 -30.17
C ARG A 190 -0.48 -17.90 -30.16
N ASP A 191 -0.51 -17.23 -31.31
CA ASP A 191 0.02 -15.87 -31.48
C ASP A 191 -1.05 -14.79 -31.21
N SER A 192 -2.25 -15.17 -30.74
CA SER A 192 -3.28 -14.20 -30.38
C SER A 192 -2.81 -13.31 -29.23
N THR A 193 -2.99 -12.00 -29.37
CA THR A 193 -2.60 -11.01 -28.35
C THR A 193 -3.50 -11.04 -27.11
N ASP A 194 -4.62 -11.76 -27.16
CA ASP A 194 -5.60 -11.84 -26.09
C ASP A 194 -5.60 -13.16 -25.30
N ILE A 195 -4.66 -14.05 -25.62
CA ILE A 195 -4.38 -15.28 -24.88
C ILE A 195 -2.91 -15.24 -24.46
N VAL A 196 -2.62 -15.69 -23.25
CA VAL A 196 -1.28 -15.95 -22.74
C VAL A 196 -1.04 -17.45 -22.79
N VAL A 197 0.06 -17.84 -23.44
CA VAL A 197 0.61 -19.19 -23.41
C VAL A 197 1.98 -19.09 -22.72
N GLN A 198 2.12 -19.76 -21.57
CA GLN A 198 3.31 -19.65 -20.73
C GLN A 198 3.73 -21.02 -20.17
N GLU A 199 5.00 -21.22 -19.81
CA GLU A 199 5.45 -22.42 -19.11
C GLU A 199 4.72 -22.53 -17.75
N PHE A 200 4.24 -23.73 -17.42
CA PHE A 200 3.66 -24.00 -16.11
C PHE A 200 4.75 -24.30 -15.09
N ILE A 201 4.80 -23.51 -14.02
CA ILE A 201 5.79 -23.66 -12.95
C ILE A 201 5.21 -24.56 -11.86
N ALA A 202 5.64 -25.82 -11.81
CA ALA A 202 4.97 -26.85 -11.02
C ALA A 202 5.00 -26.68 -9.49
N GLY A 203 5.88 -25.84 -8.93
CA GLY A 203 5.99 -25.68 -7.48
C GLY A 203 4.86 -24.85 -6.87
N GLU A 204 5.04 -24.46 -5.61
CA GLU A 204 4.02 -23.77 -4.81
C GLU A 204 3.75 -22.36 -5.30
N GLU A 205 2.52 -21.91 -5.09
CA GLU A 205 2.03 -20.58 -5.46
C GLU A 205 1.96 -19.70 -4.22
N TYR A 206 2.43 -18.46 -4.39
CA TYR A 206 2.45 -17.44 -3.36
C TYR A 206 1.92 -16.13 -3.93
N SER A 207 1.33 -15.31 -3.06
CA SER A 207 0.97 -13.92 -3.33
C SER A 207 1.69 -13.01 -2.32
N VAL A 208 2.09 -11.83 -2.78
CA VAL A 208 2.65 -10.78 -1.92
C VAL A 208 2.04 -9.45 -2.32
N VAL A 209 1.25 -8.87 -1.42
CA VAL A 209 0.80 -7.49 -1.54
C VAL A 209 1.96 -6.53 -1.33
N VAL A 210 2.09 -5.55 -2.21
CA VAL A 210 3.05 -4.45 -2.11
C VAL A 210 2.29 -3.14 -2.00
N ILE A 211 2.39 -2.46 -0.84
CA ILE A 211 1.81 -1.14 -0.63
C ILE A 211 2.78 -0.07 -1.11
N ALA A 212 2.32 0.80 -2.01
CA ALA A 212 3.06 2.00 -2.38
C ALA A 212 3.19 2.91 -1.14
N MET A 213 4.41 3.36 -0.83
CA MET A 213 4.63 4.22 0.33
C MET A 213 5.78 5.18 0.06
N GLY A 214 5.46 6.33 -0.55
CA GLY A 214 6.48 7.24 -1.08
C GLY A 214 7.32 6.58 -2.17
N GLU A 215 8.66 6.62 -2.01
CA GLU A 215 9.63 5.94 -2.87
C GLU A 215 10.10 4.60 -2.27
N SER A 216 9.58 4.21 -1.12
CA SER A 216 9.96 2.99 -0.38
C SER A 216 8.76 2.05 -0.26
N PRO A 217 8.44 1.27 -1.31
CA PRO A 217 7.31 0.34 -1.29
C PRO A 217 7.46 -0.69 -0.17
N VAL A 218 6.33 -1.19 0.32
CA VAL A 218 6.27 -2.08 1.48
C VAL A 218 5.66 -3.41 1.05
N PRO A 219 6.47 -4.45 0.82
CA PRO A 219 5.94 -5.80 0.66
C PRO A 219 5.40 -6.30 2.02
N LEU A 220 4.18 -6.82 2.01
CA LEU A 220 3.52 -7.38 3.19
C LEU A 220 3.95 -8.83 3.41
N ILE A 221 3.28 -9.51 4.34
CA ILE A 221 3.52 -10.91 4.67
C ILE A 221 3.19 -11.78 3.45
N PRO A 222 4.15 -12.57 2.91
CA PRO A 222 3.85 -13.54 1.87
C PRO A 222 2.72 -14.49 2.26
N GLN A 223 1.86 -14.75 1.28
CA GLN A 223 0.72 -15.63 1.40
C GLN A 223 0.97 -16.90 0.58
N ARG A 224 0.76 -18.09 1.16
CA ARG A 224 0.85 -19.37 0.46
C ARG A 224 -0.53 -19.84 0.05
N ALA A 225 -0.68 -20.27 -1.21
CA ALA A 225 -1.93 -20.84 -1.70
C ALA A 225 -2.27 -22.17 -1.01
N LYS A 226 -3.53 -22.31 -0.61
CA LYS A 226 -4.16 -23.51 -0.08
C LYS A 226 -5.10 -24.11 -1.11
N TYR A 227 -5.05 -25.43 -1.22
CA TYR A 227 -5.86 -26.20 -2.15
C TYR A 227 -6.66 -27.24 -1.38
N LYS A 228 -7.97 -27.28 -1.63
CA LYS A 228 -8.77 -28.46 -1.34
C LYS A 228 -8.14 -29.66 -2.05
N GLN A 229 -7.84 -30.73 -1.32
CA GLN A 229 -7.25 -31.92 -1.93
C GLN A 229 -8.30 -32.63 -2.80
N VAL A 230 -8.24 -32.41 -4.11
CA VAL A 230 -9.08 -33.10 -5.10
C VAL A 230 -8.19 -33.79 -6.14
N GLY A 231 -7.42 -34.78 -5.68
CA GLY A 231 -6.57 -35.64 -6.53
C GLY A 231 -5.25 -35.00 -7.00
N ASP A 232 -4.51 -35.72 -7.86
CA ASP A 232 -3.22 -35.31 -8.48
C ASP A 232 -3.37 -34.21 -9.56
N SER A 233 -4.54 -33.56 -9.64
CA SER A 233 -4.75 -32.44 -10.56
C SER A 233 -3.81 -31.29 -10.18
N ALA A 234 -3.30 -30.60 -11.20
CA ALA A 234 -2.33 -29.53 -11.00
C ALA A 234 -2.91 -28.48 -10.05
N ARG A 235 -2.14 -28.15 -9.01
CA ARG A 235 -2.47 -27.13 -7.99
C ARG A 235 -2.65 -25.77 -8.66
N ILE A 236 -3.85 -25.47 -9.11
CA ILE A 236 -4.27 -24.27 -9.83
C ILE A 236 -5.49 -23.69 -9.09
N LEU A 237 -5.44 -22.43 -8.68
CA LEU A 237 -6.59 -21.75 -8.08
C LEU A 237 -7.57 -21.26 -9.16
N THR A 238 -8.49 -22.13 -9.55
CA THR A 238 -9.64 -21.77 -10.41
C THR A 238 -10.57 -20.79 -9.69
N LEU A 239 -11.47 -20.14 -10.42
CA LEU A 239 -12.43 -19.19 -9.85
C LEU A 239 -13.26 -19.85 -8.72
N GLU A 240 -13.74 -21.08 -8.93
CA GLU A 240 -14.52 -21.82 -7.93
C GLU A 240 -13.69 -22.11 -6.67
N LEU A 241 -12.43 -22.55 -6.83
CA LEU A 241 -11.56 -22.84 -5.70
C LEU A 241 -11.18 -21.58 -4.91
N LYS A 242 -11.18 -20.39 -5.52
CA LYS A 242 -10.95 -19.14 -4.79
C LYS A 242 -12.04 -18.82 -3.77
N PHE A 243 -13.25 -19.36 -3.94
CA PHE A 243 -14.38 -19.18 -3.02
C PHE A 243 -14.73 -20.45 -2.22
N ASP A 244 -13.98 -21.54 -2.39
CA ASP A 244 -14.16 -22.76 -1.60
C ASP A 244 -13.49 -22.60 -0.23
N ALA A 245 -14.22 -22.88 0.85
CA ALA A 245 -13.77 -22.65 2.23
C ALA A 245 -12.51 -23.44 2.66
N GLU A 246 -12.14 -24.50 1.94
CA GLU A 246 -10.94 -25.31 2.21
C GLU A 246 -9.72 -24.85 1.37
N SER A 247 -9.94 -23.91 0.45
CA SER A 247 -8.96 -23.33 -0.46
C SER A 247 -8.77 -21.84 -0.17
N GLY A 248 -7.76 -21.21 -0.79
CA GLY A 248 -7.50 -19.77 -0.64
C GLY A 248 -6.04 -19.51 -0.30
N TYR A 249 -5.79 -18.61 0.64
CA TYR A 249 -4.44 -18.21 1.01
C TYR A 249 -4.24 -18.24 2.53
N GLU A 250 -3.03 -18.54 2.96
CA GLU A 250 -2.61 -18.40 4.35
C GLU A 250 -1.35 -17.56 4.47
N LEU A 251 -1.22 -16.84 5.58
CA LEU A 251 0.02 -16.14 5.88
C LEU A 251 1.12 -17.17 6.13
N MET A 252 2.23 -17.01 5.42
CA MET A 252 3.46 -17.71 5.75
C MET A 252 3.99 -17.18 7.09
N SER A 253 4.83 -17.95 7.77
CA SER A 253 5.61 -17.46 8.92
C SER A 253 7.05 -17.26 8.48
N GLU A 254 7.63 -16.10 8.79
CA GLU A 254 9.06 -15.82 8.51
C GLU A 254 9.98 -16.90 9.11
N ASN A 255 9.62 -17.46 10.27
CA ASN A 255 10.40 -18.50 10.93
C ASN A 255 10.37 -19.87 10.22
N GLU A 256 9.41 -20.11 9.32
CA GLU A 256 9.32 -21.37 8.57
C GLU A 256 10.45 -21.45 7.53
N ASP A 257 10.64 -20.39 6.76
CA ASP A 257 11.73 -20.24 5.81
C ASP A 257 12.07 -18.75 5.61
N PRO A 258 13.01 -18.19 6.40
CA PRO A 258 13.36 -16.78 6.32
C PRO A 258 13.97 -16.37 4.97
N ALA A 259 14.64 -17.31 4.28
CA ALA A 259 15.29 -17.04 3.01
C ALA A 259 14.23 -16.93 1.90
N LEU A 260 13.30 -17.88 1.83
CA LEU A 260 12.18 -17.83 0.90
C LEU A 260 11.28 -16.62 1.17
N TRP A 261 10.95 -16.36 2.44
CA TRP A 261 10.17 -15.19 2.84
C TRP A 261 10.71 -13.89 2.25
N LYS A 262 12.01 -13.65 2.46
CA LYS A 262 12.69 -12.46 1.96
C LYS A 262 12.75 -12.45 0.43
N HIS A 263 13.04 -13.59 -0.19
CA HIS A 263 13.10 -13.74 -1.65
C HIS A 263 11.75 -13.41 -2.32
N LEU A 264 10.63 -13.85 -1.73
CA LEU A 264 9.27 -13.52 -2.20
C LEU A 264 9.02 -12.01 -2.11
N GLN A 265 9.35 -11.37 -0.99
CA GLN A 265 9.18 -9.93 -0.80
C GLN A 265 10.03 -9.09 -1.77
N GLU A 266 11.30 -9.47 -1.98
CA GLU A 266 12.20 -8.81 -2.93
C GLU A 266 11.69 -8.94 -4.37
N THR A 267 11.28 -10.16 -4.76
CA THR A 267 10.69 -10.42 -6.08
C THR A 267 9.41 -9.60 -6.31
N ALA A 268 8.57 -9.46 -5.29
CA ALA A 268 7.35 -8.66 -5.37
C ALA A 268 7.64 -7.17 -5.60
N VAL A 269 8.66 -6.61 -4.92
CA VAL A 269 9.08 -5.22 -5.12
C VAL A 269 9.66 -4.99 -6.52
N GLU A 270 10.40 -5.96 -7.07
CA GLU A 270 10.85 -5.93 -8.46
C GLU A 270 9.67 -5.91 -9.45
N ALA A 271 8.67 -6.77 -9.23
CA ALA A 271 7.46 -6.83 -10.06
C ALA A 271 6.65 -5.52 -10.00
N PHE A 272 6.44 -5.00 -8.79
CA PHE A 272 5.80 -3.69 -8.53
C PHE A 272 6.48 -2.57 -9.33
N THR A 273 7.82 -2.54 -9.31
CA THR A 273 8.61 -1.52 -10.00
C THR A 273 8.53 -1.68 -11.51
N THR A 274 8.69 -2.91 -12.00
CA THR A 274 8.66 -3.27 -13.42
C THR A 274 7.31 -2.94 -14.05
N LYS A 275 6.21 -3.25 -13.36
CA LYS A 275 4.85 -2.95 -13.79
C LYS A 275 4.45 -1.48 -13.55
N LYS A 276 5.30 -0.70 -12.86
CA LYS A 276 5.11 0.72 -12.52
C LYS A 276 3.96 1.00 -11.57
N MET A 277 3.66 0.08 -10.66
CA MET A 277 2.52 0.18 -9.73
C MET A 277 2.65 1.31 -8.69
N TYR A 278 3.79 2.00 -8.65
CA TYR A 278 3.96 3.24 -7.87
C TYR A 278 3.12 4.42 -8.40
N THR A 279 2.50 4.31 -9.58
CA THR A 279 1.69 5.37 -10.18
C THR A 279 0.30 5.51 -9.56
N ASN A 280 -0.36 4.41 -9.18
CA ASN A 280 -1.72 4.43 -8.63
C ASN A 280 -1.85 4.94 -7.19
N GLY A 281 -0.73 5.14 -6.48
CA GLY A 281 -0.72 5.61 -5.09
C GLY A 281 -1.21 4.59 -4.06
N MET A 282 -1.53 3.36 -4.46
CA MET A 282 -1.95 2.26 -3.61
C MET A 282 -0.91 1.14 -3.52
N GLY A 283 -0.51 0.55 -4.64
CA GLY A 283 0.22 -0.72 -4.63
C GLY A 283 -0.22 -1.70 -5.71
N CYS A 284 0.15 -2.96 -5.51
CA CYS A 284 -0.35 -4.11 -6.29
C CYS A 284 -0.31 -5.38 -5.44
N ASP A 285 -1.00 -6.42 -5.89
CA ASP A 285 -0.77 -7.81 -5.48
C ASP A 285 0.07 -8.53 -6.55
N VAL A 286 0.98 -9.41 -6.13
CA VAL A 286 1.95 -10.09 -7.00
C VAL A 286 1.86 -11.59 -6.78
N ASP A 287 1.33 -12.30 -7.78
CA ASP A 287 1.28 -13.76 -7.79
C ASP A 287 2.56 -14.34 -8.38
N MET A 288 3.13 -15.33 -7.69
CA MET A 288 4.34 -16.01 -8.12
C MET A 288 4.30 -17.50 -7.82
N ARG A 289 5.07 -18.27 -8.60
CA ARG A 289 5.30 -19.69 -8.35
C ARG A 289 6.78 -19.98 -8.20
N ILE A 290 7.12 -20.86 -7.27
CA ILE A 290 8.51 -21.29 -7.05
C ILE A 290 8.83 -22.46 -7.99
N GLY A 291 9.87 -22.29 -8.80
CA GLY A 291 10.38 -23.36 -9.67
C GLY A 291 11.13 -24.43 -8.89
N GLN A 292 11.34 -25.59 -9.51
CA GLN A 292 12.19 -26.66 -8.95
C GLN A 292 13.65 -26.22 -8.77
N ASP A 293 14.06 -25.16 -9.44
CA ASP A 293 15.35 -24.48 -9.31
C ASP A 293 15.41 -23.52 -8.11
N GLY A 294 14.35 -23.42 -7.32
CA GLY A 294 14.23 -22.54 -6.16
C GLY A 294 14.00 -21.08 -6.51
N ARG A 295 13.79 -20.72 -7.78
CA ARG A 295 13.57 -19.34 -8.21
C ARG A 295 12.09 -18.99 -8.22
N ALA A 296 11.76 -17.74 -7.93
CA ALA A 296 10.40 -17.22 -8.03
C ALA A 296 10.11 -16.72 -9.45
N TYR A 297 9.01 -17.19 -10.03
CA TYR A 297 8.50 -16.76 -11.33
C TYR A 297 7.20 -16.01 -11.13
N VAL A 298 7.17 -14.73 -11.50
CA VAL A 298 5.97 -13.89 -11.40
C VAL A 298 5.01 -14.28 -12.51
N ILE A 299 3.80 -14.69 -12.13
CA ILE A 299 2.76 -15.18 -13.05
C ILE A 299 1.64 -14.14 -13.26
N GLU A 300 1.51 -13.17 -12.36
CA GLU A 300 0.54 -12.09 -12.43
C GLU A 300 0.94 -10.90 -11.55
N VAL A 301 0.51 -9.69 -11.94
CA VAL A 301 0.55 -8.49 -11.10
C VAL A 301 -0.80 -7.82 -11.21
N ASP A 302 -1.51 -7.70 -10.10
CA ASP A 302 -2.84 -7.12 -10.00
C ASP A 302 -2.75 -5.71 -9.36
N PRO A 303 -3.27 -4.64 -9.99
CA PRO A 303 -3.11 -3.27 -9.50
C PRO A 303 -3.91 -2.92 -8.24
N LEU A 304 -4.64 -3.85 -7.61
CA LEU A 304 -5.36 -3.60 -6.35
C LEU A 304 -4.76 -4.38 -5.19
N PRO A 305 -3.94 -3.72 -4.37
CA PRO A 305 -3.24 -4.38 -3.28
C PRO A 305 -4.14 -4.77 -2.11
N VAL A 306 -5.28 -4.10 -1.93
CA VAL A 306 -6.14 -4.28 -0.74
C VAL A 306 -7.59 -4.13 -1.13
N PHE A 307 -8.40 -5.13 -0.77
CA PHE A 307 -9.82 -5.17 -1.09
C PHE A 307 -10.71 -4.62 0.03
N PHE A 308 -10.23 -4.53 1.27
CA PHE A 308 -11.03 -4.11 2.43
C PHE A 308 -12.26 -4.99 2.63
N TYR A 309 -12.07 -6.31 2.51
CA TYR A 309 -13.14 -7.27 2.76
C TYR A 309 -13.52 -7.32 4.25
N PRO A 310 -14.76 -7.73 4.59
CA PRO A 310 -15.21 -7.75 5.99
C PRO A 310 -14.31 -8.60 6.89
N THR A 311 -14.02 -8.10 8.09
CA THR A 311 -13.29 -8.86 9.12
C THR A 311 -13.96 -10.19 9.41
N GLY A 312 -13.19 -11.28 9.41
CA GLY A 312 -13.66 -12.64 9.64
C GLY A 312 -14.25 -13.33 8.40
N SER A 313 -14.32 -12.64 7.26
CA SER A 313 -14.61 -13.31 5.98
C SER A 313 -13.39 -14.12 5.51
N GLN A 314 -13.63 -15.11 4.65
CA GLN A 314 -12.55 -15.91 4.04
C GLN A 314 -11.56 -15.06 3.22
N LEU A 315 -12.03 -13.95 2.68
CA LEU A 315 -11.27 -13.05 1.82
C LEU A 315 -10.66 -11.88 2.59
N GLU A 316 -10.75 -11.83 3.93
CA GLU A 316 -10.16 -10.76 4.72
C GLU A 316 -8.67 -10.56 4.35
N ASP A 317 -8.25 -9.30 4.15
CA ASP A 317 -6.85 -8.92 3.85
C ASP A 317 -5.98 -9.10 5.12
N THR A 318 -5.78 -10.34 5.52
CA THR A 318 -5.09 -10.70 6.77
C THR A 318 -3.62 -10.28 6.76
N ASP A 319 -3.00 -10.24 5.59
CA ASP A 319 -1.67 -9.71 5.35
C ASP A 319 -1.58 -8.22 5.68
N VAL A 320 -2.62 -7.42 5.40
CA VAL A 320 -2.72 -6.02 5.84
C VAL A 320 -2.89 -5.92 7.34
N LYS A 321 -3.83 -6.70 7.89
CA LYS A 321 -4.14 -6.71 9.33
C LYS A 321 -2.92 -7.00 10.18
N TYR A 322 -2.09 -7.97 9.76
CA TYR A 322 -0.94 -8.41 10.56
C TYR A 322 0.40 -7.86 10.05
N GLY A 323 0.49 -7.47 8.78
CA GLY A 323 1.73 -7.10 8.10
C GLY A 323 1.94 -5.61 7.88
N PHE A 324 0.93 -4.75 8.01
CA PHE A 324 1.10 -3.29 7.90
C PHE A 324 0.93 -2.58 9.26
N PRO A 325 1.89 -1.75 9.73
CA PRO A 325 1.71 -1.05 11.00
C PRO A 325 0.53 -0.07 10.92
N GLY A 326 -0.38 -0.13 11.89
CA GLY A 326 -1.64 0.61 11.89
C GLY A 326 -2.74 -0.03 11.03
N ALA A 327 -2.47 -1.20 10.42
CA ALA A 327 -3.39 -2.02 9.65
C ALA A 327 -4.19 -1.21 8.60
N TYR A 328 -5.44 -1.60 8.35
CA TYR A 328 -6.33 -0.99 7.36
C TYR A 328 -6.44 0.54 7.48
N ARG A 329 -6.52 1.07 8.71
CA ARG A 329 -6.61 2.52 8.96
C ARG A 329 -5.41 3.24 8.37
N ALA A 330 -4.20 2.75 8.67
CA ALA A 330 -2.97 3.36 8.19
C ALA A 330 -2.78 3.16 6.68
N VAL A 331 -3.29 2.07 6.10
CA VAL A 331 -3.32 1.88 4.64
C VAL A 331 -4.14 2.98 3.95
N ILE A 332 -5.36 3.25 4.41
CA ILE A 332 -6.20 4.33 3.86
C ILE A 332 -5.45 5.67 3.92
N ASN A 333 -4.85 5.97 5.06
CA ASN A 333 -4.07 7.19 5.27
C ASN A 333 -2.79 7.26 4.44
N THR A 334 -2.18 6.11 4.15
CA THR A 334 -1.02 5.99 3.26
C THR A 334 -1.41 6.34 1.83
N TYR A 335 -2.55 5.87 1.34
CA TYR A 335 -3.05 6.20 0.00
C TYR A 335 -3.27 7.71 -0.17
N ILE A 336 -3.90 8.34 0.82
CA ILE A 336 -4.11 9.79 0.84
C ILE A 336 -2.76 10.52 0.87
N THR A 337 -1.86 10.10 1.75
CA THR A 337 -0.54 10.74 1.90
C THR A 337 0.31 10.60 0.64
N ASN A 338 0.29 9.45 -0.04
CA ASN A 338 1.00 9.25 -1.30
C ASN A 338 0.59 10.27 -2.36
N TYR A 339 -0.72 10.52 -2.51
CA TYR A 339 -1.20 11.53 -3.44
C TYR A 339 -0.67 12.92 -3.09
N PHE A 340 -0.79 13.34 -1.83
CA PHE A 340 -0.39 14.69 -1.40
C PHE A 340 1.14 14.88 -1.25
N LEU A 341 1.92 13.80 -1.20
CA LEU A 341 3.38 13.86 -1.35
C LEU A 341 3.74 14.33 -2.76
N LYS A 342 3.05 13.81 -3.79
CA LYS A 342 3.27 14.18 -5.20
C LYS A 342 2.54 15.48 -5.59
N ASN A 343 1.41 15.75 -4.95
CA ASN A 343 0.51 16.87 -5.24
C ASN A 343 0.26 17.72 -3.99
N PRO A 344 1.27 18.45 -3.48
CA PRO A 344 1.18 19.13 -2.19
C PRO A 344 0.08 20.21 -2.14
N GLY A 345 -0.23 20.87 -3.26
CA GLY A 345 -1.31 21.86 -3.37
C GLY A 345 -1.32 22.87 -2.21
N ALA A 346 -2.51 23.14 -1.66
CA ALA A 346 -2.69 24.01 -0.50
C ALA A 346 -2.03 23.46 0.80
N ARG A 347 -1.82 22.14 0.89
CA ARG A 347 -1.15 21.55 2.07
C ARG A 347 0.32 21.94 2.13
N GLY A 348 0.97 22.04 0.96
CA GLY A 348 2.34 22.55 0.85
C GLY A 348 2.46 23.97 1.42
N ALA A 349 1.52 24.86 1.07
CA ALA A 349 1.50 26.24 1.58
C ALA A 349 1.38 26.29 3.11
N ARG A 350 0.55 25.44 3.72
CA ARG A 350 0.44 25.34 5.18
C ARG A 350 1.76 24.98 5.86
N PHE A 351 2.57 24.11 5.25
CA PHE A 351 3.89 23.77 5.82
C PHE A 351 4.90 24.91 5.69
N VAL A 352 4.86 25.68 4.60
CA VAL A 352 5.71 26.88 4.43
C VAL A 352 5.36 27.95 5.47
N GLU A 353 4.06 28.14 5.76
CA GLU A 353 3.63 29.02 6.84
C GLU A 353 4.14 28.55 8.20
N LEU A 354 4.08 27.23 8.45
CA LEU A 354 4.54 26.65 9.71
C LEU A 354 6.06 26.75 9.88
N GLU A 355 6.83 26.51 8.82
CA GLU A 355 8.28 26.75 8.77
C GLU A 355 8.60 28.21 9.14
N SER A 356 7.97 29.16 8.44
CA SER A 356 8.17 30.60 8.67
C SER A 356 7.85 30.98 10.12
N PHE A 357 6.75 30.43 10.66
CA PHE A 357 6.36 30.66 12.04
C PHE A 357 7.42 30.15 13.05
N PHE A 358 7.98 28.96 12.84
CA PHE A 358 9.02 28.44 13.73
C PHE A 358 10.35 29.16 13.61
N ASP A 359 10.64 29.70 12.43
CA ASP A 359 11.80 30.53 12.15
C ASP A 359 11.70 31.89 12.86
N ASP A 360 10.51 32.46 12.97
CA ASP A 360 10.30 33.78 13.59
C ASP A 360 10.04 33.70 15.10
N MET A 361 9.76 32.50 15.62
CA MET A 361 9.54 32.29 17.04
C MET A 361 10.83 32.61 17.85
N PRO A 362 10.75 33.45 18.90
CA PRO A 362 11.88 33.73 19.77
C PRO A 362 12.44 32.43 20.35
N MET A 363 13.76 32.24 20.20
CA MET A 363 14.49 31.12 20.79
C MET A 363 14.54 31.29 22.31
N THR A 364 13.44 31.02 23.01
CA THR A 364 13.42 31.07 24.46
C THR A 364 14.26 29.90 25.00
N GLY A 365 15.44 30.24 25.51
CA GLY A 365 16.27 29.29 26.25
C GLY A 365 15.55 28.89 27.53
N SER A 366 15.32 27.60 27.74
CA SER A 366 14.92 27.11 29.06
C SER A 366 15.11 25.59 29.21
N ALA A 367 15.95 25.26 30.19
CA ALA A 367 16.09 24.03 30.97
C ALA A 367 16.46 22.71 30.25
N LEU A 368 17.78 22.45 30.19
CA LEU A 368 18.42 21.13 29.95
C LEU A 368 17.95 19.98 30.88
N GLY A 369 17.09 20.24 31.87
CA GLY A 369 16.76 19.28 32.93
C GLY A 369 15.63 18.31 32.62
N LYS A 370 14.70 18.63 31.72
CA LYS A 370 13.42 17.90 31.57
C LYS A 370 13.41 16.82 30.50
N ASP A 371 14.30 16.90 29.51
CA ASP A 371 14.41 15.86 28.47
C ASP A 371 14.92 14.52 29.03
N LYS A 372 15.47 14.51 30.26
CA LYS A 372 15.83 13.28 30.98
C LYS A 372 14.64 12.37 31.26
N GLU A 373 13.43 12.92 31.42
CA GLU A 373 12.21 12.11 31.59
C GLU A 373 11.79 11.41 30.29
N ILE A 374 12.11 12.02 29.13
CA ILE A 374 11.87 11.45 27.79
C ILE A 374 12.89 10.32 27.50
N ILE A 375 14.09 10.42 28.08
CA ILE A 375 15.23 9.50 27.90
C ILE A 375 15.28 8.43 29.01
N ALA A 376 14.24 8.28 29.84
CA ALA A 376 14.22 7.37 31.01
C ALA A 376 14.24 5.86 30.67
N LEU A 377 14.67 5.49 29.48
CA LEU A 377 14.70 4.14 28.94
C LEU A 377 16.15 3.72 28.77
N SER A 378 16.41 2.45 29.05
CA SER A 378 17.71 1.79 29.12
C SER A 378 18.79 2.36 28.18
N PRO A 379 20.08 2.27 28.57
CA PRO A 379 21.21 2.78 27.77
C PRO A 379 21.04 2.53 26.27
N LEU A 380 20.93 3.59 25.48
CA LEU A 380 20.64 3.51 24.05
C LEU A 380 21.92 3.26 23.26
N LYS A 381 21.86 2.45 22.20
CA LYS A 381 23.04 2.08 21.40
C LYS A 381 22.72 2.12 19.91
N GLY A 382 23.73 2.43 19.10
CA GLY A 382 23.62 2.38 17.64
C GLY A 382 23.14 3.70 17.03
N SER A 383 22.28 3.61 16.03
CA SER A 383 21.84 4.72 15.19
C SER A 383 20.47 5.27 15.61
N ALA A 384 20.26 6.57 15.42
CA ALA A 384 19.00 7.20 15.77
C ALA A 384 18.57 8.32 14.81
N ILE A 385 17.26 8.51 14.69
CA ILE A 385 16.64 9.64 13.98
C ILE A 385 15.81 10.45 14.98
N ASN A 386 15.90 11.77 14.92
CA ASN A 386 15.07 12.70 15.66
C ASN A 386 14.25 13.56 14.70
N LEU A 387 12.95 13.27 14.59
CA LEU A 387 11.98 13.93 13.75
C LEU A 387 11.40 15.16 14.45
N GLY A 388 11.51 16.32 13.81
CA GLY A 388 11.20 17.61 14.44
C GLY A 388 12.22 17.95 15.52
N CYS A 389 13.52 17.87 15.19
CA CYS A 389 14.59 17.99 16.18
C CYS A 389 14.66 19.37 16.86
N GLY A 390 13.98 20.37 16.32
CA GLY A 390 13.91 21.74 16.82
C GLY A 390 15.31 22.31 17.00
N THR A 391 15.56 22.91 18.16
CA THR A 391 16.87 23.48 18.52
C THR A 391 17.86 22.44 19.07
N GLY A 392 17.57 21.15 18.92
CA GLY A 392 18.52 20.06 19.17
C GLY A 392 18.65 19.60 20.61
N ARG A 393 17.68 19.95 21.47
CA ARG A 393 17.73 19.67 22.91
C ARG A 393 17.90 18.18 23.20
N LEU A 394 17.08 17.34 22.56
CA LEU A 394 17.17 15.89 22.69
C LEU A 394 18.52 15.35 22.24
N GLY A 395 19.07 15.82 21.10
CA GLY A 395 20.38 15.35 20.63
C GLY A 395 21.51 15.66 21.61
N ARG A 396 21.48 16.85 22.23
CA ARG A 396 22.42 17.20 23.30
C ARG A 396 22.23 16.34 24.54
N ALA A 397 20.98 16.12 24.96
CA ALA A 397 20.68 15.28 26.11
C ALA A 397 21.18 13.83 25.91
N LEU A 398 20.90 13.23 24.75
CA LEU A 398 21.39 11.89 24.37
C LEU A 398 22.91 11.79 24.41
N LYS A 399 23.62 12.79 23.87
CA LYS A 399 25.10 12.82 23.85
C LYS A 399 25.72 13.11 25.22
N SER A 400 25.01 13.83 26.09
CA SER A 400 25.50 14.19 27.42
C SER A 400 25.40 13.05 28.43
N ASP A 401 24.56 12.05 28.17
CA ASP A 401 24.43 10.87 29.02
C ASP A 401 25.51 9.84 28.67
N PRO A 402 26.48 9.57 29.57
CA PRO A 402 27.58 8.65 29.29
C PRO A 402 27.15 7.18 29.15
N GLN A 403 25.91 6.84 29.54
CA GLN A 403 25.38 5.49 29.33
C GLN A 403 24.98 5.25 27.88
N ASN A 404 24.64 6.31 27.14
CA ASN A 404 24.26 6.19 25.74
C ASN A 404 25.50 6.02 24.84
N GLN A 405 25.39 5.13 23.86
CA GLN A 405 26.40 4.83 22.85
C GLN A 405 25.76 4.98 21.46
N ILE A 406 25.15 6.14 21.22
CA ILE A 406 24.62 6.49 19.90
C ILE A 406 25.81 6.82 18.99
N THR A 407 26.00 6.01 17.96
CA THR A 407 27.10 6.12 16.98
C THR A 407 26.75 7.09 15.85
N HIS A 408 25.47 7.25 15.54
CA HIS A 408 24.99 8.12 14.47
C HIS A 408 23.61 8.70 14.83
N LEU A 409 23.49 10.04 14.84
CA LEU A 409 22.23 10.71 15.15
C LEU A 409 21.86 11.71 14.05
N VAL A 410 20.72 11.49 13.39
CA VAL A 410 20.18 12.37 12.34
C VAL A 410 19.09 13.25 12.93
N GLY A 411 19.19 14.57 12.76
CA GLY A 411 18.14 15.54 13.10
C GLY A 411 17.39 15.97 11.85
N VAL A 412 16.07 15.90 11.86
CA VAL A 412 15.21 16.33 10.75
C VAL A 412 14.29 17.44 11.25
N ASP A 413 14.25 18.57 10.56
CA ASP A 413 13.35 19.67 10.89
C ASP A 413 12.92 20.43 9.63
N ILE A 414 11.80 21.14 9.73
CA ILE A 414 11.30 22.04 8.68
C ILE A 414 11.85 23.46 8.83
N SER A 415 12.44 23.82 9.97
CA SER A 415 12.95 25.18 10.25
C SER A 415 14.46 25.25 10.06
N ASN A 416 14.91 26.00 9.05
CA ASN A 416 16.34 26.25 8.82
C ASN A 416 17.00 26.94 10.02
N LYS A 417 16.35 27.94 10.63
CA LYS A 417 16.94 28.65 11.77
C LYS A 417 17.11 27.75 12.99
N ARG A 418 16.25 26.74 13.16
CA ARG A 418 16.40 25.73 14.23
C ARG A 418 17.53 24.77 13.93
N LEU A 419 17.68 24.31 12.69
CA LEU A 419 18.82 23.50 12.26
C LEU A 419 20.15 24.27 12.41
N ASP A 420 20.19 25.57 12.16
CA ASP A 420 21.36 26.40 12.40
C ASP A 420 21.78 26.41 13.89
N VAL A 421 20.80 26.38 14.81
CA VAL A 421 21.08 26.23 16.25
C VAL A 421 21.68 24.85 16.54
N CYS A 422 21.11 23.78 15.99
CA CYS A 422 21.66 22.43 16.12
C CYS A 422 23.09 22.33 15.58
N HIS A 423 23.39 23.00 14.47
CA HIS A 423 24.71 23.02 13.88
C HIS A 423 25.74 23.71 14.79
N ARG A 424 25.38 24.87 15.38
CA ARG A 424 26.25 25.60 16.31
C ARG A 424 26.46 24.91 17.65
N GLU A 425 25.39 24.35 18.22
CA GLU A 425 25.44 23.73 19.55
C GLU A 425 25.88 22.25 19.50
N GLY A 426 25.91 21.67 18.30
CA GLY A 426 26.25 20.27 18.07
C GLY A 426 25.20 19.30 18.61
N GLY A 427 25.53 18.01 18.57
CA GLY A 427 24.69 16.92 19.09
C GLY A 427 24.18 15.97 18.02
N TYR A 428 24.23 16.35 16.75
CA TYR A 428 23.83 15.53 15.61
C TYR A 428 25.01 15.26 14.69
N CYS A 429 25.00 14.11 14.02
CA CYS A 429 25.91 13.78 12.95
C CYS A 429 25.46 14.44 11.65
N ASP A 430 24.16 14.38 11.35
CA ASP A 430 23.54 14.96 10.17
C ASP A 430 22.32 15.80 10.54
N LEU A 431 22.10 16.88 9.79
CA LEU A 431 20.96 17.76 9.92
C LEU A 431 20.28 17.89 8.56
N ILE A 432 18.99 17.55 8.51
CA ILE A 432 18.22 17.45 7.28
C ILE A 432 17.07 18.46 7.32
N HIS A 433 17.12 19.44 6.42
CA HIS A 433 16.02 20.38 6.19
C HIS A 433 14.97 19.74 5.27
N LYS A 434 13.95 19.12 5.87
CA LYS A 434 12.87 18.46 5.13
C LYS A 434 11.65 18.23 6.05
N ARG A 435 10.46 18.17 5.46
CA ARG A 435 9.28 17.66 6.16
C ARG A 435 9.47 16.19 6.51
N MET A 436 9.00 15.76 7.67
CA MET A 436 9.30 14.42 8.18
C MET A 436 8.71 13.31 7.30
N GLU A 437 7.49 13.47 6.79
CA GLU A 437 6.86 12.52 5.88
C GLU A 437 7.63 12.44 4.55
N SER A 438 8.14 13.58 4.07
CA SER A 438 8.93 13.63 2.84
C SER A 438 10.34 13.02 3.03
N PHE A 439 10.89 13.08 4.24
CA PHE A 439 12.15 12.41 4.60
C PHE A 439 11.96 10.89 4.73
N LEU A 440 10.93 10.46 5.44
CA LEU A 440 10.65 9.04 5.68
C LEU A 440 10.14 8.32 4.42
N ALA A 441 9.47 9.02 3.51
CA ALA A 441 8.99 8.49 2.23
C ALA A 441 10.13 8.02 1.31
N THR A 442 11.33 8.60 1.43
CA THR A 442 12.48 8.30 0.58
C THR A 442 13.53 7.43 1.27
N ARG A 443 13.33 7.11 2.55
CA ARG A 443 14.35 6.42 3.37
C ARG A 443 14.13 4.92 3.35
N THR A 444 15.14 4.18 2.91
CA THR A 444 15.16 2.70 2.89
C THR A 444 15.96 2.10 4.04
N GLU A 445 16.90 2.86 4.62
CA GLU A 445 17.78 2.40 5.69
C GLU A 445 17.09 2.43 7.06
N SER A 446 17.04 1.27 7.71
CA SER A 446 16.60 1.14 9.11
C SER A 446 17.60 1.80 10.08
N VAL A 447 17.08 2.23 11.23
CA VAL A 447 17.85 2.77 12.38
C VAL A 447 17.43 2.08 13.67
N ASP A 448 18.23 2.18 14.72
CA ASP A 448 17.92 1.49 15.98
C ASP A 448 16.80 2.21 16.74
N HIS A 449 16.86 3.54 16.79
CA HIS A 449 15.91 4.36 17.55
C HIS A 449 15.31 5.49 16.72
N ILE A 450 14.02 5.75 16.87
CA ILE A 450 13.36 6.93 16.30
C ILE A 450 12.70 7.75 17.41
N PHE A 451 12.95 9.05 17.40
CA PHE A 451 12.37 10.01 18.32
C PHE A 451 11.53 11.02 17.55
N CYS A 452 10.39 11.41 18.12
CA CYS A 452 9.63 12.56 17.66
C CYS A 452 9.05 13.33 18.85
N GLY A 453 9.66 14.47 19.19
CA GLY A 453 9.29 15.27 20.35
C GLY A 453 8.48 16.50 19.98
N SER A 454 7.18 16.51 20.31
CA SER A 454 6.25 17.63 20.11
C SER A 454 6.22 18.16 18.67
N ALA A 455 6.26 17.25 17.68
CA ALA A 455 6.21 17.61 16.26
C ALA A 455 5.08 16.91 15.48
N LEU A 456 4.61 15.73 15.92
CA LEU A 456 3.50 15.04 15.26
C LEU A 456 2.20 15.83 15.31
N GLU A 457 1.99 16.64 16.35
CA GLU A 457 0.81 17.50 16.53
C GLU A 457 0.60 18.48 15.36
N PHE A 458 1.63 18.79 14.56
CA PHE A 458 1.50 19.66 13.39
C PHE A 458 1.08 18.93 12.11
N LEU A 459 1.01 17.60 12.14
CA LEU A 459 0.62 16.80 10.99
C LEU A 459 -0.90 16.62 10.92
N PRO A 460 -1.48 16.67 9.71
CA PRO A 460 -2.80 16.09 9.46
C PRO A 460 -2.85 14.61 9.85
N MET A 461 -4.03 14.12 10.24
CA MET A 461 -4.26 12.74 10.69
C MET A 461 -3.65 11.69 9.76
N GLU A 462 -3.86 11.84 8.45
CA GLU A 462 -3.40 10.90 7.44
C GLU A 462 -1.87 10.86 7.32
N VAL A 463 -1.22 12.01 7.49
CA VAL A 463 0.25 12.11 7.43
C VAL A 463 0.85 11.55 8.71
N MET A 464 0.19 11.72 9.86
CA MET A 464 0.61 11.13 11.12
C MET A 464 0.62 9.59 11.03
N ASP A 465 -0.44 8.96 10.51
CA ASP A 465 -0.49 7.49 10.39
C ASP A 465 0.59 6.97 9.42
N PHE A 466 0.83 7.69 8.32
CA PHE A 466 1.94 7.40 7.40
C PHE A 466 3.31 7.47 8.11
N VAL A 467 3.56 8.54 8.87
CA VAL A 467 4.81 8.73 9.62
C VAL A 467 4.99 7.64 10.67
N LEU A 468 3.95 7.30 11.43
CA LEU A 468 3.98 6.20 12.39
C LEU A 468 4.31 4.88 11.71
N ALA A 469 3.64 4.55 10.60
CA ALA A 469 3.92 3.33 9.86
C ALA A 469 5.37 3.26 9.36
N ARG A 470 5.93 4.37 8.83
CA ARG A 470 7.35 4.43 8.48
C ARG A 470 8.26 4.25 9.69
N CYS A 471 7.91 4.83 10.84
CA CYS A 471 8.70 4.64 12.06
C CYS A 471 8.78 3.17 12.46
N PHE A 472 7.67 2.42 12.43
CA PHE A 472 7.67 0.98 12.71
C PHE A 472 8.46 0.15 11.69
N GLN A 473 8.44 0.54 10.43
CA GLN A 473 9.21 -0.14 9.37
C GLN A 473 10.71 0.12 9.47
N LEU A 474 11.11 1.31 9.92
CA LEU A 474 12.52 1.74 9.95
C LEU A 474 13.19 1.50 11.30
N ALA A 475 12.47 1.47 12.42
CA ALA A 475 13.06 1.28 13.74
C ALA A 475 13.35 -0.20 14.06
N ARG A 476 14.55 -0.50 14.55
CA ARG A 476 14.93 -1.86 14.99
C ARG A 476 14.72 -2.09 16.47
N CYS A 477 14.82 -1.06 17.30
CA CYS A 477 14.79 -1.22 18.76
C CYS A 477 13.64 -0.45 19.41
N SER A 478 13.52 0.86 19.13
CA SER A 478 12.47 1.66 19.78
C SER A 478 12.00 2.88 19.00
N ILE A 479 10.79 3.31 19.33
CA ILE A 479 10.19 4.55 18.85
C ILE A 479 9.68 5.31 20.08
N THR A 480 10.12 6.55 20.27
CA THR A 480 9.66 7.43 21.35
C THR A 480 8.99 8.66 20.78
N ILE A 481 7.73 8.84 21.14
CA ILE A 481 6.88 9.93 20.67
C ILE A 481 6.44 10.73 21.89
N VAL A 482 6.55 12.05 21.79
CA VAL A 482 6.05 12.97 22.79
C VAL A 482 5.08 13.92 22.11
N ILE A 483 3.90 14.09 22.70
CA ILE A 483 2.92 15.11 22.29
C ILE A 483 2.49 15.91 23.51
N GLU A 484 2.06 17.14 23.29
CA GLU A 484 1.51 17.97 24.36
C GLU A 484 0.13 17.42 24.79
N ASN A 485 -0.14 17.37 26.10
CA ASN A 485 -1.44 16.95 26.62
C ASN A 485 -2.43 18.14 26.57
N PRO A 486 -3.52 18.04 25.80
CA PRO A 486 -4.50 19.11 25.70
C PRO A 486 -5.14 19.50 27.05
N GLU A 487 -5.35 18.54 27.96
CA GLU A 487 -6.03 18.75 29.23
C GLU A 487 -5.20 19.58 30.22
N THR A 488 -3.87 19.47 30.16
CA THR A 488 -2.94 20.16 31.08
C THR A 488 -2.35 21.42 30.46
N SER A 489 -2.27 21.52 29.13
CA SER A 489 -1.79 22.71 28.41
C SER A 489 -2.66 23.96 28.63
N GLN A 490 -3.93 23.80 29.03
CA GLN A 490 -4.82 24.90 29.41
C GLN A 490 -4.27 25.83 30.52
N LYS A 491 -3.30 25.36 31.32
CA LYS A 491 -2.63 26.17 32.35
C LYS A 491 -1.63 27.20 31.81
N TYR A 492 -1.16 27.08 30.55
CA TYR A 492 -0.14 27.94 29.98
C TYR A 492 -0.67 28.78 28.80
N LYS A 493 -1.58 29.71 29.10
CA LYS A 493 -2.11 30.73 28.18
C LYS A 493 -1.07 31.79 27.81
N SER A 494 0.04 31.41 27.17
CA SER A 494 0.91 32.39 26.52
C SER A 494 0.32 32.79 25.17
N ALA A 495 0.50 34.05 24.75
CA ALA A 495 0.11 34.51 23.42
C ALA A 495 0.75 33.68 22.29
N LEU A 496 1.94 33.10 22.58
CA LEU A 496 2.64 32.20 21.68
C LEU A 496 1.86 30.88 21.48
N TRP A 497 1.34 30.26 22.55
CA TRP A 497 0.54 29.03 22.43
C TRP A 497 -0.71 29.28 21.57
N ASN A 498 -1.44 30.38 21.79
CA ASN A 498 -2.61 30.70 20.96
C ASN A 498 -2.29 30.82 19.47
N ALA A 499 -1.08 31.28 19.11
CA ALA A 499 -0.63 31.38 17.72
C ALA A 499 -0.24 30.02 17.10
N VAL A 500 0.29 29.09 17.91
CA VAL A 500 0.65 27.72 17.52
C VAL A 500 -0.59 26.83 17.40
N HIS A 501 -1.59 27.06 18.25
CA HIS A 501 -2.75 26.17 18.42
C HIS A 501 -3.57 25.98 17.13
N LYS A 502 -3.61 26.98 16.25
CA LYS A 502 -4.28 26.87 14.94
C LYS A 502 -3.63 25.85 14.00
N TYR A 503 -2.39 25.44 14.27
CA TYR A 503 -1.65 24.45 13.48
C TYR A 503 -1.59 23.07 14.14
N THR A 504 -1.98 22.94 15.41
CA THR A 504 -1.88 21.69 16.18
C THR A 504 -3.15 20.85 16.11
N MET A 505 -2.99 19.53 16.15
CA MET A 505 -4.03 18.53 16.28
C MET A 505 -3.72 17.61 17.45
N ASP A 506 -4.76 17.21 18.19
CA ASP A 506 -4.62 16.20 19.24
C ASP A 506 -4.58 14.80 18.62
N HIS A 507 -3.42 14.17 18.69
CA HIS A 507 -3.17 12.81 18.19
C HIS A 507 -3.16 11.76 19.30
N SER A 508 -3.46 12.12 20.55
CA SER A 508 -3.32 11.23 21.70
C SER A 508 -4.08 9.92 21.55
N GLU A 509 -5.36 9.99 21.22
CA GLU A 509 -6.18 8.79 21.00
C GLU A 509 -5.78 8.02 19.73
N SER A 510 -5.35 8.73 18.69
CA SER A 510 -4.94 8.12 17.43
C SER A 510 -3.64 7.31 17.57
N ILE A 511 -2.70 7.76 18.40
CA ILE A 511 -1.49 7.02 18.75
C ILE A 511 -1.83 5.84 19.66
N ARG A 512 -2.73 5.99 20.65
CA ARG A 512 -3.18 4.90 21.53
C ARG A 512 -3.84 3.75 20.77
N THR A 513 -4.64 4.08 19.77
CA THR A 513 -5.38 3.12 18.95
C THR A 513 -4.61 2.68 17.71
N PHE A 514 -3.38 3.17 17.50
CA PHE A 514 -2.54 2.71 16.39
C PHE A 514 -2.19 1.24 16.59
N GLN A 515 -2.57 0.40 15.63
CA GLN A 515 -2.34 -1.03 15.73
C GLN A 515 -0.85 -1.35 15.59
N ILE A 516 -0.21 -1.75 16.69
CA ILE A 516 1.20 -2.13 16.72
C ILE A 516 1.40 -3.55 16.17
N GLN A 517 2.50 -3.76 15.46
CA GLN A 517 2.82 -5.07 14.89
C GLN A 517 3.29 -6.07 15.95
N ARG A 518 3.23 -7.36 15.61
CA ARG A 518 3.81 -8.43 16.42
C ARG A 518 5.29 -8.12 16.71
N GLY A 519 5.71 -8.36 17.95
CA GLY A 519 7.07 -8.06 18.37
C GLY A 519 7.25 -6.64 18.91
N TRP A 520 6.21 -5.80 18.97
CA TRP A 520 6.26 -4.49 19.62
C TRP A 520 5.36 -4.43 20.86
N SER A 521 5.75 -3.60 21.81
CA SER A 521 4.94 -3.25 22.99
C SER A 521 4.92 -1.74 23.19
N LEU A 522 3.78 -1.22 23.66
CA LEU A 522 3.62 0.20 23.99
C LEU A 522 3.65 0.39 25.51
N ARG A 523 4.47 1.33 25.97
CA ARG A 523 4.38 1.95 27.29
C ARG A 523 4.01 3.42 27.13
N SER A 524 2.97 3.87 27.82
CA SER A 524 2.60 5.29 27.82
C SER A 524 2.59 5.86 29.23
N SER A 525 3.11 7.08 29.40
CA SER A 525 3.05 7.83 30.64
C SER A 525 2.68 9.30 30.37
N ALA A 526 2.19 9.98 31.41
CA ALA A 526 2.07 11.43 31.42
C ALA A 526 3.20 12.00 32.28
N THR A 527 3.80 13.10 31.83
CA THR A 527 4.78 13.86 32.61
C THR A 527 4.09 14.86 33.53
N ASP A 528 4.79 15.31 34.57
CA ASP A 528 4.28 16.31 35.53
C ASP A 528 4.00 17.67 34.88
N ASP A 529 4.57 17.95 33.70
CA ASP A 529 4.36 19.18 32.95
C ASP A 529 3.28 19.10 31.86
N GLY A 530 2.55 17.99 31.77
CA GLY A 530 1.42 17.85 30.87
C GLY A 530 1.82 17.45 29.45
N ARG A 531 2.78 16.53 29.32
CA ARG A 531 3.08 15.86 28.05
C ARG A 531 2.72 14.39 28.15
N LEU A 532 2.33 13.81 27.02
CA LEU A 532 2.13 12.37 26.88
C LEU A 532 3.34 11.77 26.17
N VAL A 533 3.96 10.79 26.80
CA VAL A 533 5.08 10.03 26.24
C VAL A 533 4.58 8.65 25.84
N PHE A 534 4.76 8.30 24.57
CA PHE A 534 4.51 6.97 24.02
C PHE A 534 5.85 6.36 23.65
N HIS A 535 6.20 5.27 24.33
CA HIS A 535 7.40 4.52 24.05
C HIS A 535 7.05 3.14 23.53
N PHE A 536 7.40 2.89 22.27
CA PHE A 536 7.28 1.60 21.63
C PHE A 536 8.64 0.90 21.69
N GLN A 537 8.65 -0.33 22.19
CA GLN A 537 9.86 -1.14 22.28
C GLN A 537 9.64 -2.45 21.52
N ARG A 538 10.60 -2.78 20.66
CA ARG A 538 10.64 -4.08 19.99
C ARG A 538 11.19 -5.13 20.95
N HIS A 539 10.54 -6.26 21.03
CA HIS A 539 11.05 -7.44 21.72
C HIS A 539 12.25 -7.98 20.92
N GLU A 540 13.35 -8.29 21.60
CA GLU A 540 14.38 -9.14 20.99
C GLU A 540 13.70 -10.47 20.63
N SER A 541 13.82 -10.88 19.37
CA SER A 541 13.33 -12.17 18.91
C SER A 541 13.89 -13.25 19.83
N VAL A 542 13.02 -14.03 20.49
CA VAL A 542 13.42 -15.25 21.20
C VAL A 542 13.79 -16.32 20.18
#